data_AF-A0A7S0BRM0-F1
#
_entry.id   AF-A0A7S0BRM0-F1
#
_cell.length_a   1.000
_cell.length_b   1.000
_cell.length_c   1.000
_cell.angle_alpha   90.00
_cell.angle_beta   90.00
_cell.angle_gamma   90.00
#
_symmetry.space_group_name_H-M   'P 1'
#
loop_
_entity.id
_entity.type
_entity.pdbx_description
1 polymer ?
#
loop_
_entity_poly.entity_id
_entity_poly.type
_entity_poly.pdbx_seq_one_letter_code
_entity_poly.pdbx_strand_id
1 'polypeptide(L)'
;SMHEDGSVRRNRDDVPARPQRQVATPQPERALRLVPYVQTIHDRLTIEIRRGCTRGCRFCLPGNLNRPARDVEPERVIEGVLEGVQNSGYREFSLLSLSCSDWLSLPSVGIELKNRLREHNTNISLTLPSQRVDRFDDNIAVLVAGGEEKKSGITFAPEAGTQRLRDVI
;
A
#
# COMPACT_ATOMS: atom_id res chain seq x y z
N SER A 1 -25.79 -21.68 -3.08
CA SER A 1 -26.71 -21.19 -4.11
C SER A 1 -27.37 -19.91 -3.61
N MET A 2 -27.58 -18.95 -4.51
CA MET A 2 -28.46 -17.80 -4.23
C MET A 2 -29.90 -18.26 -4.44
N HIS A 3 -30.76 -18.03 -3.45
CA HIS A 3 -32.19 -18.35 -3.51
C HIS A 3 -32.99 -17.12 -3.99
N GLU A 4 -34.27 -17.31 -4.34
CA GLU A 4 -35.15 -16.24 -4.81
C GLU A 4 -35.32 -15.10 -3.80
N ASP A 5 -35.16 -15.39 -2.50
CA ASP A 5 -35.16 -14.41 -1.40
C ASP A 5 -33.82 -13.63 -1.26
N GLY A 6 -32.86 -13.86 -2.15
CA GLY A 6 -31.51 -13.28 -2.10
C GLY A 6 -30.59 -13.92 -1.05
N SER A 7 -31.08 -14.91 -0.29
CA SER A 7 -30.25 -15.61 0.69
C SER A 7 -29.23 -16.53 0.00
N VAL A 8 -28.01 -16.56 0.54
CA VAL A 8 -26.97 -17.50 0.10
C VAL A 8 -26.96 -18.66 1.08
N ARG A 9 -27.30 -19.86 0.59
CA ARG A 9 -27.28 -21.11 1.38
C ARG A 9 -26.24 -22.06 0.82
N ARG A 10 -25.65 -22.90 1.69
CA ARG A 10 -24.75 -23.97 1.25
C ARG A 10 -25.49 -24.92 0.31
N ASN A 11 -24.83 -25.35 -0.76
CA ASN A 11 -25.36 -26.34 -1.70
C ASN A 11 -24.84 -27.76 -1.44
N ARG A 12 -23.89 -27.90 -0.51
CA ARG A 12 -23.31 -29.18 -0.08
C ARG A 12 -23.12 -29.16 1.44
N ASP A 13 -23.14 -30.33 2.06
CA ASP A 13 -23.00 -30.46 3.52
C ASP A 13 -21.58 -30.27 4.04
N ASP A 14 -20.56 -30.42 3.19
CA ASP A 14 -19.15 -30.14 3.50
C ASP A 14 -18.83 -28.65 3.55
N VAL A 15 -19.74 -27.79 3.09
CA VAL A 15 -19.57 -26.33 3.08
C VAL A 15 -20.11 -25.73 4.39
N PRO A 16 -19.35 -24.85 5.07
CA PRO A 16 -19.81 -24.20 6.29
C PRO A 16 -21.17 -23.51 6.12
N ALA A 17 -22.07 -23.68 7.09
CA ALA A 17 -23.40 -23.06 7.08
C ALA A 17 -23.34 -21.52 7.08
N ARG A 18 -22.29 -20.96 7.70
CA ARG A 18 -21.97 -19.53 7.66
C ARG A 18 -20.66 -19.34 6.89
N PRO A 19 -20.67 -18.60 5.76
CA PRO A 19 -19.44 -18.28 5.05
C PRO A 19 -18.45 -17.60 5.99
N GLN A 20 -17.25 -18.15 6.06
CA GLN A 20 -16.15 -17.51 6.76
C GLN A 20 -15.48 -16.54 5.81
N ARG A 21 -15.20 -15.34 6.30
CA ARG A 21 -14.46 -14.35 5.54
C ARG A 21 -13.04 -14.84 5.32
N GLN A 22 -12.66 -14.97 4.06
CA GLN A 22 -11.29 -15.28 3.66
C GLN A 22 -10.62 -13.99 3.17
N VAL A 23 -9.47 -13.68 3.76
CA VAL A 23 -8.63 -12.55 3.35
C VAL A 23 -7.19 -13.03 3.27
N ALA A 24 -6.48 -12.59 2.24
CA ALA A 24 -5.07 -12.92 2.09
C ALA A 24 -4.19 -12.01 2.94
N THR A 25 -3.01 -12.51 3.32
CA THR A 25 -1.92 -11.71 3.88
C THR A 25 -1.21 -10.92 2.78
N PRO A 26 -0.61 -9.76 3.09
CA PRO A 26 0.27 -9.07 2.16
C PRO A 26 1.49 -9.94 1.80
N GLN A 27 1.97 -9.82 0.56
CA GLN A 27 3.06 -10.65 0.03
C GLN A 27 4.10 -9.78 -0.69
N PRO A 28 4.96 -9.06 0.06
CA PRO A 28 5.93 -8.13 -0.50
C PRO A 28 6.89 -8.81 -1.49
N GLU A 29 7.24 -10.08 -1.25
CA GLU A 29 8.18 -10.84 -2.10
C GLU A 29 7.69 -11.05 -3.54
N ARG A 30 6.39 -10.85 -3.83
CA ARG A 30 5.87 -10.96 -5.21
C ARG A 30 6.38 -9.84 -6.11
N ALA A 31 6.70 -8.68 -5.55
CA ALA A 31 7.21 -7.53 -6.31
C ALA A 31 8.55 -7.83 -7.02
N LEU A 32 9.29 -8.83 -6.52
CA LEU A 32 10.62 -9.20 -6.99
C LEU A 32 10.61 -10.10 -8.23
N ARG A 33 9.44 -10.63 -8.62
CA ARG A 33 9.38 -11.79 -9.52
C ARG A 33 9.28 -11.45 -11.01
N LEU A 34 8.79 -10.27 -11.37
CA LEU A 34 8.51 -9.91 -12.77
C LEU A 34 8.89 -8.46 -13.03
N VAL A 35 9.78 -8.26 -14.01
CA VAL A 35 10.08 -6.94 -14.58
C VAL A 35 9.44 -6.87 -15.97
N PRO A 36 8.52 -5.92 -16.23
CA PRO A 36 7.89 -5.77 -17.54
C PRO A 36 8.92 -5.47 -18.63
N TYR A 37 8.76 -6.07 -19.82
CA TYR A 37 9.57 -5.77 -21.00
C TYR A 37 9.06 -4.55 -21.80
N VAL A 38 8.06 -3.85 -21.27
CA VAL A 38 7.46 -2.65 -21.87
C VAL A 38 7.33 -1.58 -20.81
N GLN A 39 7.39 -0.31 -21.22
CA GLN A 39 7.18 0.80 -20.30
C GLN A 39 5.74 0.77 -19.75
N THR A 40 5.60 0.77 -18.43
CA THR A 40 4.29 0.78 -17.77
C THR A 40 3.91 2.18 -17.27
N ILE A 41 2.62 2.42 -17.02
CA ILE A 41 2.14 3.70 -16.45
C ILE A 41 2.75 3.96 -15.06
N HIS A 42 3.08 2.89 -14.33
CA HIS A 42 3.71 2.94 -13.02
C HIS A 42 5.04 2.19 -13.07
N ASP A 43 6.00 2.80 -13.77
CA ASP A 43 7.33 2.23 -14.03
C ASP A 43 8.26 2.34 -12.82
N ARG A 44 7.91 1.64 -11.74
CA ARG A 44 8.60 1.66 -10.44
C ARG A 44 8.45 0.35 -9.70
N LEU A 45 9.39 0.04 -8.80
CA LEU A 45 9.24 -1.07 -7.87
C LEU A 45 8.06 -0.79 -6.91
N THR A 46 7.14 -1.73 -6.75
CA THR A 46 5.99 -1.54 -5.86
C THR A 46 5.96 -2.64 -4.80
N ILE A 47 6.19 -2.27 -3.54
CA ILE A 47 6.23 -3.20 -2.40
C ILE A 47 4.98 -3.02 -1.55
N GLU A 48 4.17 -4.06 -1.40
CA GLU A 48 3.00 -4.05 -0.51
C GLU A 48 3.45 -4.03 0.95
N ILE A 49 3.11 -2.95 1.68
CA ILE A 49 3.45 -2.78 3.11
C ILE A 49 2.28 -3.13 4.04
N ARG A 50 1.07 -3.19 3.49
CA ARG A 50 -0.15 -3.49 4.24
C ARG A 50 -1.26 -3.96 3.31
N ARG A 51 -2.01 -4.97 3.75
CA ARG A 51 -3.27 -5.38 3.12
C ARG A 51 -4.45 -5.04 4.00
N GLY A 52 -5.43 -4.34 3.41
CA GLY A 52 -6.57 -3.79 4.14
C GLY A 52 -6.32 -2.39 4.69
N CYS A 53 -7.32 -1.83 5.34
CA CYS A 53 -7.27 -0.49 5.89
C CYS A 53 -8.02 -0.47 7.23
N THR A 54 -7.47 0.25 8.21
CA THR A 54 -8.15 0.52 9.49
C THR A 54 -9.23 1.59 9.35
N ARG A 55 -9.25 2.31 8.21
CA ARG A 55 -10.21 3.37 7.96
C ARG A 55 -11.59 2.83 7.60
N GLY A 56 -12.58 3.61 8.04
CA GLY A 56 -14.01 3.33 8.02
C GLY A 56 -14.75 3.73 6.74
N CYS A 57 -14.06 4.23 5.71
CA CYS A 57 -14.69 4.92 4.57
C CYS A 57 -15.82 4.07 3.97
N ARG A 58 -17.05 4.59 4.00
CA ARG A 58 -18.30 3.92 3.64
C ARG A 58 -18.37 3.61 2.15
N PHE A 59 -17.74 4.43 1.32
CA PHE A 59 -17.62 4.22 -0.12
C PHE A 59 -16.50 3.24 -0.51
N CYS A 60 -15.56 2.94 0.39
CA CYS A 60 -14.35 2.19 0.06
C CYS A 60 -14.63 0.67 0.06
N LEU A 61 -15.00 0.12 -1.10
CA LEU A 61 -15.18 -1.32 -1.27
C LEU A 61 -13.91 -2.11 -0.90
N PRO A 62 -12.69 -1.76 -1.36
CA PRO A 62 -11.47 -2.48 -0.97
C PRO A 62 -11.20 -2.45 0.53
N GLY A 63 -11.51 -1.34 1.21
CA GLY A 63 -11.40 -1.23 2.66
C GLY A 63 -12.34 -2.21 3.37
N ASN A 64 -13.59 -2.28 2.93
CA ASN A 64 -14.57 -3.20 3.51
C ASN A 64 -14.26 -4.68 3.20
N LEU A 65 -13.75 -5.01 2.02
CA LEU A 65 -13.41 -6.38 1.60
C LEU A 65 -12.12 -6.92 2.23
N ASN A 66 -11.15 -6.05 2.56
CA ASN A 66 -9.84 -6.51 3.03
C ASN A 66 -9.60 -6.38 4.54
N ARG A 67 -10.54 -5.86 5.36
CA ARG A 67 -10.44 -5.88 6.83
C ARG A 67 -10.21 -7.29 7.43
N PRO A 68 -9.52 -7.43 8.58
CA PRO A 68 -8.81 -6.36 9.30
C PRO A 68 -7.60 -5.84 8.51
N ALA A 69 -6.97 -4.74 8.92
CA ALA A 69 -5.67 -4.36 8.34
C ALA A 69 -4.59 -5.36 8.81
N ARG A 70 -3.67 -5.71 7.92
CA ARG A 70 -2.52 -6.58 8.18
C ARG A 70 -1.27 -5.90 7.66
N ASP A 71 -0.33 -5.66 8.55
CA ASP A 71 0.92 -4.95 8.24
C ASP A 71 1.99 -5.97 7.87
N VAL A 72 2.89 -5.58 6.97
CA VAL A 72 4.13 -6.30 6.75
C VAL A 72 5.13 -5.88 7.81
N GLU A 73 5.93 -6.84 8.27
CA GLU A 73 7.07 -6.57 9.15
C GLU A 73 8.04 -5.57 8.49
N PRO A 74 8.48 -4.52 9.21
CA PRO A 74 9.39 -3.49 8.69
C PRO A 74 10.63 -4.06 7.98
N GLU A 75 11.27 -5.05 8.58
CA GLU A 75 12.50 -5.67 8.10
C GLU A 75 12.28 -6.33 6.73
N ARG A 76 11.16 -7.05 6.55
CA ARG A 76 10.81 -7.66 5.27
C ARG A 76 10.52 -6.62 4.17
N VAL A 77 10.01 -5.45 4.54
CA VAL A 77 9.83 -4.33 3.59
C VAL A 77 11.19 -3.79 3.17
N ILE A 78 12.10 -3.57 4.13
CA ILE A 78 13.44 -3.05 3.87
C ILE A 78 14.21 -4.00 2.93
N GLU A 79 14.26 -5.28 3.28
CA GLU A 79 14.90 -6.31 2.47
C GLU A 79 14.30 -6.37 1.06
N GLY A 80 12.96 -6.38 0.95
CA GLY A 80 12.27 -6.43 -0.34
C GLY A 80 12.54 -5.20 -1.23
N VAL A 81 12.69 -4.00 -0.64
CA VAL A 81 13.06 -2.81 -1.43
C VAL A 81 14.51 -2.91 -1.91
N LEU A 82 15.46 -3.25 -1.02
CA LEU A 82 16.89 -3.32 -1.36
C LEU A 82 17.14 -4.37 -2.44
N GLU A 83 16.63 -5.59 -2.25
CA GLU A 83 16.73 -6.67 -3.23
C GLU A 83 16.02 -6.31 -4.54
N GLY A 84 14.80 -5.75 -4.43
CA GLY A 84 13.98 -5.43 -5.60
C GLY A 84 14.62 -4.40 -6.49
N VAL A 85 15.18 -3.32 -5.94
CA VAL A 85 15.89 -2.32 -6.72
C VAL A 85 17.12 -2.95 -7.38
N GLN A 86 17.94 -3.69 -6.62
CA GLN A 86 19.17 -4.30 -7.14
C GLN A 86 18.90 -5.22 -8.31
N ASN A 87 17.83 -6.02 -8.24
CA ASN A 87 17.52 -7.05 -9.24
C ASN A 87 16.69 -6.52 -10.43
N SER A 88 15.96 -5.41 -10.26
CA SER A 88 15.08 -4.87 -11.31
C SER A 88 15.67 -3.72 -12.10
N GLY A 89 16.63 -2.98 -11.54
CA GLY A 89 17.16 -1.75 -12.13
C GLY A 89 16.24 -0.53 -12.03
N TYR A 90 15.13 -0.62 -11.28
CA TYR A 90 14.25 0.54 -11.05
C TYR A 90 14.97 1.66 -10.28
N ARG A 91 14.74 2.91 -10.69
CA ARG A 91 15.22 4.13 -10.01
C ARG A 91 14.16 4.81 -9.13
N GLU A 92 13.00 4.18 -9.02
CA GLU A 92 11.88 4.64 -8.22
C GLU A 92 11.24 3.42 -7.54
N PHE A 93 10.81 3.59 -6.29
CA PHE A 93 9.97 2.62 -5.61
C PHE A 93 8.78 3.28 -4.91
N SER A 94 7.74 2.48 -4.67
CA SER A 94 6.53 2.90 -3.98
C SER A 94 6.08 1.86 -2.97
N LEU A 95 5.59 2.34 -1.84
CA LEU A 95 5.00 1.53 -0.79
C LEU A 95 3.50 1.44 -1.04
N LEU A 96 3.00 0.24 -1.30
CA LEU A 96 1.61 -0.04 -1.64
C LEU A 96 0.79 -0.36 -0.40
N SER A 97 -0.27 0.40 -0.19
CA SER A 97 -1.31 0.18 0.82
C SER A 97 -2.57 0.95 0.43
N LEU A 98 -3.71 0.60 1.01
CA LEU A 98 -4.94 1.42 0.94
C LEU A 98 -4.83 2.71 1.77
N SER A 99 -3.88 2.76 2.72
CA SER A 99 -3.49 3.97 3.44
C SER A 99 -2.06 3.79 3.97
N CYS A 100 -1.08 4.37 3.27
CA CYS A 100 0.34 4.24 3.63
C CYS A 100 0.68 5.02 4.89
N SER A 101 0.14 6.24 5.06
CA SER A 101 0.41 7.09 6.22
C SER A 101 -0.17 6.56 7.54
N ASP A 102 -1.11 5.60 7.47
CA ASP A 102 -1.58 4.88 8.65
C ASP A 102 -0.63 3.75 9.09
N TRP A 103 0.45 3.46 8.34
CA TRP A 103 1.43 2.43 8.73
C TRP A 103 2.45 3.05 9.67
N LEU A 104 2.40 2.64 10.94
CA LEU A 104 3.16 3.28 12.02
C LEU A 104 4.68 3.24 11.79
N SER A 105 5.16 2.23 11.06
CA SER A 105 6.58 2.08 10.74
C SER A 105 7.02 2.90 9.52
N LEU A 106 6.13 3.61 8.83
CA LEU A 106 6.47 4.40 7.64
C LEU A 106 7.62 5.39 7.89
N PRO A 107 7.64 6.19 8.98
CA PRO A 107 8.73 7.14 9.21
C PRO A 107 10.08 6.44 9.42
N SER A 108 10.14 5.42 10.28
CA SER A 108 11.39 4.73 10.58
C SER A 108 11.93 3.96 9.37
N VAL A 109 11.07 3.20 8.70
CA VAL A 109 11.44 2.44 7.50
C VAL A 109 11.83 3.37 6.35
N GLY A 110 11.12 4.47 6.17
CA GLY A 110 11.45 5.45 5.14
C GLY A 110 12.82 6.08 5.35
N ILE A 111 13.15 6.48 6.59
CA ILE A 111 14.48 7.04 6.92
C ILE A 111 15.57 5.99 6.69
N GLU A 112 15.34 4.77 7.17
CA GLU A 112 16.31 3.68 7.03
C GLU A 112 16.58 3.34 5.57
N LEU A 113 15.54 3.21 4.75
CA LEU A 113 15.68 2.99 3.30
C LEU A 113 16.45 4.11 2.63
N LYS A 114 16.16 5.38 2.94
CA LYS A 114 16.90 6.51 2.38
C LYS A 114 18.38 6.46 2.74
N ASN A 115 18.73 6.11 3.98
CA ASN A 115 20.12 6.01 4.40
C ASN A 115 20.84 4.86 3.68
N ARG A 116 20.26 3.65 3.67
CA ARG A 116 20.86 2.48 3.00
C ARG A 116 21.01 2.69 1.49
N LEU A 117 20.00 3.26 0.82
CA LEU A 117 20.07 3.53 -0.62
C LEU A 117 21.10 4.62 -0.98
N ARG A 118 21.31 5.62 -0.09
CA ARG A 118 22.37 6.62 -0.25
C ARG A 118 23.76 6.03 -0.07
N GLU A 119 23.96 5.11 0.89
CA GLU A 119 25.23 4.41 1.11
C GLU A 119 25.67 3.61 -0.12
N HIS A 120 24.71 3.03 -0.85
CA HIS A 120 24.97 2.34 -2.10
C HIS A 120 25.17 3.26 -3.33
N ASN A 121 25.20 4.58 -3.11
CA ASN A 121 25.27 5.62 -4.16
C ASN A 121 24.20 5.44 -5.24
N THR A 122 23.04 4.88 -4.86
CA THR A 122 21.92 4.65 -5.74
C THR A 122 20.93 5.79 -5.60
N ASN A 123 20.81 6.62 -6.64
CA ASN A 123 19.86 7.72 -6.65
C ASN A 123 18.44 7.21 -6.94
N ILE A 124 17.80 6.67 -5.91
CA ILE A 124 16.47 6.07 -5.98
C ILE A 124 15.47 6.93 -5.21
N SER A 125 14.32 7.18 -5.83
CA SER A 125 13.26 8.00 -5.26
C SER A 125 12.12 7.16 -4.66
N LEU A 126 11.53 7.67 -3.57
CA LEU A 126 10.31 7.12 -2.96
C LEU A 126 9.08 7.91 -3.44
N THR A 127 8.07 7.20 -3.94
CA THR A 127 6.75 7.77 -4.29
C THR A 127 5.65 7.17 -3.42
N LEU A 128 4.84 8.04 -2.81
CA LEU A 128 3.73 7.64 -1.93
C LEU A 128 2.38 8.01 -2.57
N PRO A 129 1.64 7.03 -3.14
CA PRO A 129 0.33 7.28 -3.71
C PRO A 129 -0.72 7.54 -2.62
N SER A 130 -1.74 8.34 -2.94
CA SER A 130 -3.00 8.50 -2.19
C SER A 130 -2.85 8.69 -0.68
N GLN A 131 -2.27 9.82 -0.27
CA GLN A 131 -2.10 10.23 1.12
C GLN A 131 -3.37 10.88 1.67
N ARG A 132 -3.79 10.46 2.85
CA ARG A 132 -4.88 11.12 3.58
C ARG A 132 -4.35 12.43 4.17
N VAL A 133 -5.09 13.52 3.93
CA VAL A 133 -4.64 14.89 4.25
C VAL A 133 -4.35 15.07 5.75
N ASP A 134 -5.12 14.43 6.63
CA ASP A 134 -4.99 14.54 8.09
C ASP A 134 -3.85 13.70 8.70
N ARG A 135 -3.26 12.78 7.92
CA ARG A 135 -2.14 11.92 8.35
C ARG A 135 -0.83 12.26 7.67
N PHE A 136 -0.85 13.23 6.78
CA PHE A 136 0.36 13.75 6.17
C PHE A 136 1.01 14.76 7.11
N ASP A 137 2.20 14.44 7.61
CA ASP A 137 2.98 15.26 8.54
C ASP A 137 4.37 15.59 7.96
N ASP A 138 5.15 16.35 8.72
CA ASP A 138 6.50 16.77 8.32
C ASP A 138 7.45 15.58 8.11
N ASN A 139 7.26 14.48 8.84
CA ASN A 139 8.08 13.27 8.66
C ASN A 139 7.84 12.70 7.27
N ILE A 140 6.59 12.52 6.85
CA ILE A 140 6.25 12.02 5.52
C ILE A 140 6.70 13.02 4.44
N ALA A 141 6.57 14.32 4.69
CA ALA A 141 7.05 15.34 3.77
C ALA A 141 8.57 15.23 3.52
N VAL A 142 9.38 15.08 4.58
CA VAL A 142 10.83 14.88 4.47
C VAL A 142 11.18 13.58 3.73
N LEU A 143 10.41 12.51 3.95
CA LEU A 143 10.61 11.24 3.25
C LEU A 143 10.43 11.38 1.74
N VAL A 144 9.38 12.09 1.29
CA VAL A 144 9.08 12.25 -0.14
C VAL A 144 9.95 13.36 -0.78
N ALA A 145 10.28 14.43 -0.05
CA ALA A 145 11.01 15.57 -0.61
C ALA A 145 12.52 15.33 -0.79
N GLY A 146 13.15 14.53 0.08
CA GLY A 146 14.62 14.43 0.13
C GLY A 146 15.28 13.48 -0.88
N GLY A 147 14.81 13.42 -2.13
CA GLY A 147 15.51 12.74 -3.23
C GLY A 147 16.31 13.76 -4.06
N GLU A 148 17.55 13.44 -4.46
CA GLU A 148 18.36 14.33 -5.30
C GLU A 148 17.79 14.47 -6.72
N GLU A 149 16.92 13.55 -7.16
CA GLU A 149 16.18 13.62 -8.41
C GLU A 149 14.73 14.12 -8.25
N LYS A 150 14.34 15.03 -9.16
CA LYS A 150 13.10 15.85 -9.18
C LYS A 150 11.78 15.10 -9.42
N LYS A 151 11.69 13.79 -9.20
CA LYS A 151 10.51 12.96 -9.57
C LYS A 151 9.79 12.30 -8.40
N SER A 152 9.84 12.88 -7.19
CA SER A 152 8.95 12.42 -6.12
C SER A 152 7.54 12.97 -6.31
N GLY A 153 6.56 12.07 -6.39
CA GLY A 153 5.15 12.41 -6.53
C GLY A 153 4.39 12.17 -5.23
N ILE A 154 3.47 13.09 -4.90
CA ILE A 154 2.47 12.88 -3.88
C ILE A 154 1.08 13.13 -4.46
N THR A 155 0.11 12.32 -4.03
CA THR A 155 -1.30 12.53 -4.34
C THR A 155 -2.07 12.58 -3.04
N PHE A 156 -2.93 13.58 -2.85
CA PHE A 156 -3.81 13.67 -1.69
C PHE A 156 -5.19 13.10 -2.00
N ALA A 157 -5.77 12.40 -1.02
CA ALA A 157 -7.15 11.91 -1.04
C ALA A 157 -8.00 12.73 -0.05
N PRO A 158 -8.69 13.81 -0.51
CA PRO A 158 -9.55 14.61 0.36
C PRO A 158 -10.93 13.96 0.60
N GLU A 159 -11.28 12.91 -0.13
CA GLU A 159 -12.55 12.14 -0.11
C GLU A 159 -13.82 12.92 -0.51
N ALA A 160 -13.99 14.15 -0.03
CA ALA A 160 -15.05 15.05 -0.47
C ALA A 160 -14.66 16.53 -0.35
N GLY A 161 -15.30 17.37 -1.17
CA GLY A 161 -15.03 18.80 -1.23
C GLY A 161 -15.57 19.65 -0.08
N THR A 162 -16.41 19.09 0.81
CA THR A 162 -16.96 19.81 1.97
C THR A 162 -16.83 18.98 3.24
N GLN A 163 -16.71 19.64 4.40
CA GLN A 163 -16.61 18.95 5.68
C GLN A 163 -17.87 18.12 5.96
N ARG A 164 -19.05 18.69 5.72
CA ARG A 164 -20.34 18.00 5.86
C ARG A 164 -20.38 16.66 5.13
N LEU A 165 -19.80 16.58 3.93
CA LEU A 165 -19.72 15.32 3.19
C LEU A 165 -18.69 14.37 3.79
N ARG A 166 -17.50 14.85 4.18
CA ARG A 166 -16.46 14.03 4.83
C ARG A 166 -16.94 13.40 6.14
N ASP A 167 -17.83 14.05 6.88
CA ASP A 167 -18.37 13.53 8.13
C ASP A 167 -19.33 12.32 7.92
N VAL A 168 -19.85 12.13 6.71
CA VAL A 168 -20.86 11.10 6.39
C VAL A 168 -20.40 10.02 5.41
N ILE A 169 -19.17 10.08 4.89
CA ILE A 169 -18.65 9.11 3.90
C ILE A 169 -17.45 8.32 4.40
#